data_AF-A0A2D4G443-F1
#
_entry.id   AF-A0A2D4G443-F1
#
_cell.length_a   1.000
_cell.length_b   1.000
_cell.length_c   1.000
_cell.angle_alpha   90.00
_cell.angle_beta   90.00
_cell.angle_gamma   90.00
#
_symmetry.space_group_name_H-M   'P 1'
#
loop_
_entity.id
_entity.type
_entity.pdbx_description
1 polymer ?
#
loop_
_entity_poly.entity_id
_entity_poly.type
_entity_poly.pdbx_seq_one_letter_code
_entity_poly.pdbx_strand_id
1 'polypeptide(L)'
;ICQSDKHLTALHPDSAQQTTPISPSHKEPQRATAAHQEPVVSVNCITVRDDTPTPRICRLICLAKVYPDRCPEEAVKMYVILDPQSTRTLAKSAFFDLFDVHKEDVNFKISTCTAQRSTAGRKAAGLCIGSLDGSSRFLLLPVLEWDELPNDHSHIATPEVASNIPHLKHLAHEIPALDPEAKILLLLGLDAPKALAHIEIVQGPDGPPFAFKSHLG
;
A
#
# COMPACT_ATOMS: atom_id res chain seq x y z
N ILE A 1 6.67 -27.81 -19.02
CA ILE A 1 6.51 -28.85 -17.97
C ILE A 1 7.86 -28.97 -17.28
N CYS A 2 7.98 -28.41 -16.08
CA CYS A 2 9.22 -28.38 -15.30
C CYS A 2 9.40 -29.73 -14.59
N GLN A 3 10.51 -30.42 -14.87
CA GLN A 3 10.91 -31.69 -14.25
C GLN A 3 11.95 -31.41 -13.16
N SER A 4 11.53 -31.37 -11.90
CA SER A 4 12.45 -31.30 -10.77
C SER A 4 12.00 -32.28 -9.67
N ASP A 5 12.86 -33.26 -9.38
CA ASP A 5 12.61 -34.38 -8.46
C ASP A 5 13.00 -34.09 -7.00
N LYS A 6 12.77 -32.85 -6.52
CA LYS A 6 13.11 -32.48 -5.14
C LYS A 6 11.98 -31.71 -4.46
N HIS A 7 10.95 -32.45 -4.06
CA HIS A 7 10.01 -31.98 -3.05
C HIS A 7 10.54 -32.34 -1.66
N LEU A 8 10.90 -31.34 -0.83
CA LEU A 8 10.92 -31.54 0.61
C LEU A 8 9.49 -31.39 1.12
N THR A 9 8.82 -32.53 1.30
CA THR A 9 7.58 -32.62 2.08
C THR A 9 7.90 -33.47 3.30
N ALA A 10 7.78 -32.90 4.50
CA ALA A 10 7.25 -33.56 5.70
C ALA A 10 7.52 -32.71 6.96
N LEU A 11 6.47 -32.12 7.51
CA LEU A 11 6.30 -32.15 8.97
C LEU A 11 4.95 -32.84 9.20
N HIS A 12 5.01 -34.03 9.77
CA HIS A 12 3.84 -34.83 10.10
C HIS A 12 2.99 -34.13 11.18
N PRO A 13 1.65 -34.28 11.14
CA PRO A 13 0.81 -34.05 12.31
C PRO A 13 0.89 -35.29 13.22
N ASP A 14 1.41 -35.13 14.43
CA ASP A 14 1.26 -36.15 15.46
C ASP A 14 -0.19 -36.17 15.94
N SER A 15 -0.83 -37.29 15.66
CA SER A 15 -2.16 -37.64 16.11
C SER A 15 -2.04 -38.36 17.45
N ALA A 16 -2.64 -37.79 18.51
CA ALA A 16 -2.99 -38.53 19.71
C ALA A 16 -4.48 -38.33 20.00
N GLN A 17 -5.16 -39.47 20.13
CA GLN A 17 -6.59 -39.72 20.14
C GLN A 17 -7.29 -39.28 21.46
N GLN A 18 -8.61 -39.00 21.33
CA GLN A 18 -9.76 -39.36 22.21
C GLN A 18 -9.69 -38.93 23.71
N THR A 19 -10.72 -38.41 24.39
CA THR A 19 -12.13 -38.84 24.53
C THR A 19 -12.94 -37.73 25.27
N THR A 20 -14.19 -37.49 24.89
CA THR A 20 -15.27 -36.86 25.72
C THR A 20 -15.69 -37.78 26.89
N PRO A 21 -16.37 -37.36 28.00
CA PRO A 21 -17.69 -36.71 27.91
C PRO A 21 -18.25 -35.87 29.12
N ILE A 22 -19.41 -35.24 28.84
CA ILE A 22 -20.52 -34.78 29.73
C ILE A 22 -20.45 -33.41 30.43
N SER A 23 -21.41 -32.55 30.07
CA SER A 23 -21.85 -31.32 30.76
C SER A 23 -22.64 -31.60 32.05
N PRO A 24 -22.71 -30.61 32.97
CA PRO A 24 -24.03 -30.15 33.38
C PRO A 24 -24.20 -28.63 33.38
N SER A 25 -25.43 -28.25 33.07
CA SER A 25 -26.01 -26.90 33.04
C SER A 25 -26.04 -26.26 34.43
N HIS A 26 -25.57 -25.01 34.54
CA HIS A 26 -26.08 -24.05 35.52
C HIS A 26 -26.13 -22.63 34.93
N LYS A 27 -27.25 -21.94 35.21
CA LYS A 27 -27.65 -20.64 34.67
C LYS A 27 -27.06 -19.47 35.48
N GLU A 28 -26.57 -18.46 34.73
CA GLU A 28 -26.50 -17.01 35.03
C GLU A 28 -25.69 -16.48 36.23
N PRO A 29 -25.18 -15.21 36.21
CA PRO A 29 -25.65 -14.04 35.44
C PRO A 29 -24.61 -13.35 34.53
N GLN A 30 -25.14 -12.64 33.54
CA GLN A 30 -24.44 -11.76 32.60
C GLN A 30 -23.50 -10.79 33.32
N ARG A 31 -22.19 -10.93 33.08
CA ARG A 31 -21.21 -9.88 33.34
C ARG A 31 -20.93 -9.21 32.00
N ALA A 32 -21.24 -7.93 31.90
CA ALA A 32 -20.89 -7.11 30.75
C ALA A 32 -19.38 -7.21 30.51
N THR A 33 -18.99 -8.01 29.53
CA THR A 33 -17.64 -7.98 28.98
C THR A 33 -17.56 -6.72 28.16
N ALA A 34 -16.97 -5.68 28.76
CA ALA A 34 -16.43 -4.56 28.00
C ALA A 34 -15.64 -5.17 26.84
N ALA A 35 -16.13 -4.94 25.62
CA ALA A 35 -15.46 -5.33 24.40
C ALA A 35 -14.04 -4.78 24.51
N HIS A 36 -13.07 -5.66 24.81
CA HIS A 36 -11.68 -5.35 24.58
C HIS A 36 -11.60 -5.19 23.07
N GLN A 37 -11.64 -3.94 22.62
CA GLN A 37 -11.14 -3.59 21.31
C GLN A 37 -9.68 -4.03 21.34
N GLU A 38 -9.39 -5.18 20.74
CA GLU A 38 -8.01 -5.50 20.45
C GLU A 38 -7.45 -4.33 19.65
N PRO A 39 -6.30 -3.76 20.05
CA PRO A 39 -5.73 -2.67 19.30
C PRO A 39 -5.48 -3.20 17.89
N VAL A 40 -6.12 -2.59 16.90
CA VAL A 40 -5.78 -2.81 15.50
C VAL A 40 -4.38 -2.28 15.32
N VAL A 41 -3.38 -3.16 15.48
CA VAL A 41 -1.98 -2.82 15.23
C VAL A 41 -1.78 -2.85 13.72
N SER A 42 -2.03 -1.70 13.10
CA SER A 42 -1.56 -1.39 11.75
C SER A 42 -0.07 -1.09 11.83
N VAL A 43 0.79 -2.00 11.36
CA VAL A 43 2.25 -1.81 11.35
C VAL A 43 2.62 -0.92 10.16
N ASN A 44 2.26 0.36 10.25
CA ASN A 44 2.65 1.35 9.25
C ASN A 44 3.95 2.08 9.61
N CYS A 45 4.48 1.93 10.82
CA CYS A 45 5.80 2.43 11.22
C CYS A 45 6.22 1.68 12.49
N ILE A 46 7.43 1.10 12.51
CA ILE A 46 8.04 0.58 13.74
C ILE A 46 8.95 1.69 14.26
N THR A 47 8.57 2.31 15.37
CA THR A 47 9.42 3.27 16.07
C THR A 47 10.09 2.56 17.22
N VAL A 48 11.43 2.52 17.20
CA VAL A 48 12.22 2.12 18.37
C VAL A 48 12.25 3.32 19.31
N ARG A 49 11.89 3.14 20.57
CA ARG A 49 11.90 4.20 21.59
C ARG A 49 13.33 4.43 22.11
N ASP A 50 14.18 4.96 21.25
CA ASP A 50 15.55 5.36 21.61
C ASP A 50 15.72 6.86 21.37
N ASP A 51 16.48 7.56 22.21
CA ASP A 51 16.75 9.01 22.13
C ASP A 51 17.65 9.42 20.93
N THR A 52 17.84 8.51 19.97
CA THR A 52 18.65 8.76 18.78
C THR A 52 17.83 9.54 17.74
N PRO A 53 18.40 10.57 17.09
CA PRO A 53 17.74 11.23 15.97
C PRO A 53 17.38 10.22 14.90
N THR A 54 16.09 10.11 14.58
CA THR A 54 15.63 9.20 13.53
C THR A 54 15.99 9.76 12.15
N PRO A 55 16.62 8.97 11.27
CA PRO A 55 16.88 9.42 9.91
C PRO A 55 15.55 9.70 9.20
N ARG A 56 15.52 10.73 8.34
CA ARG A 56 14.34 11.01 7.51
C ARG A 56 14.10 9.83 6.57
N ILE A 57 12.94 9.19 6.71
CA ILE A 57 12.53 8.07 5.84
C ILE A 57 11.71 8.65 4.69
N CYS A 58 12.06 8.30 3.45
CA CYS A 58 11.18 8.49 2.31
C CYS A 58 10.56 7.14 1.95
N ARG A 59 9.24 7.12 1.75
CA ARG A 59 8.54 5.96 1.18
C ARG A 59 8.43 6.13 -0.33
N LEU A 60 8.06 5.04 -1.00
CA LEU A 60 7.80 5.05 -2.41
C LEU A 60 6.43 5.69 -2.66
N ILE A 61 6.39 7.02 -2.60
CA ILE A 61 5.20 7.82 -2.82
C ILE A 61 5.54 8.86 -3.89
N CYS A 62 4.80 8.84 -4.99
CA CYS A 62 4.95 9.78 -6.09
C CYS A 62 3.63 10.52 -6.37
N LEU A 63 3.71 11.67 -7.02
CA LEU A 63 2.54 12.41 -7.47
C LEU A 63 2.18 11.95 -8.88
N ALA A 64 0.92 11.54 -9.10
CA ALA A 64 0.45 11.03 -10.38
C ALA A 64 -0.91 11.63 -10.76
N LYS A 65 -1.29 11.48 -12.03
CA LYS A 65 -2.61 11.82 -12.55
C LYS A 65 -3.44 10.55 -12.69
N VAL A 66 -4.66 10.55 -12.16
CA VAL A 66 -5.63 9.46 -12.34
C VAL A 66 -6.90 10.03 -13.01
N TYR A 67 -7.47 9.30 -13.96
CA TYR A 67 -8.63 9.73 -14.74
C TYR A 67 -9.41 8.53 -15.30
N PRO A 68 -10.70 8.67 -15.64
CA PRO A 68 -11.44 7.68 -16.40
C PRO A 68 -10.79 7.38 -17.75
N ASP A 69 -10.79 6.11 -18.17
CA ASP A 69 -10.26 5.72 -19.48
C ASP A 69 -10.95 6.56 -20.57
N ARG A 70 -10.14 7.07 -21.49
CA ARG A 70 -10.55 7.98 -22.58
C ARG A 70 -10.96 9.41 -22.19
N CYS A 71 -10.95 9.77 -20.90
CA CYS A 71 -11.24 11.14 -20.42
C CYS A 71 -10.04 11.77 -19.68
N PRO A 72 -8.85 11.94 -20.32
CA PRO A 72 -7.67 12.50 -19.66
C PRO A 72 -7.84 13.95 -19.16
N GLU A 73 -8.81 14.69 -19.68
CA GLU A 73 -9.20 16.03 -19.23
C GLU A 73 -9.80 16.05 -17.82
N GLU A 74 -10.33 14.91 -17.35
CA GLU A 74 -10.88 14.75 -15.99
C GLU A 74 -9.81 14.31 -14.98
N ALA A 75 -8.52 14.49 -15.31
CA ALA A 75 -7.42 14.06 -14.46
C ALA A 75 -7.36 14.77 -13.11
N VAL A 76 -7.32 13.94 -12.06
CA VAL A 76 -7.09 14.37 -10.69
C VAL A 76 -5.65 14.04 -10.30
N LYS A 77 -4.94 15.02 -9.75
CA LYS A 77 -3.62 14.81 -9.15
C LYS A 77 -3.76 14.22 -7.75
N MET A 78 -3.00 13.18 -7.44
CA MET A 78 -2.98 12.57 -6.11
C MET A 78 -1.63 11.93 -5.83
N TYR A 79 -1.33 11.74 -4.55
CA TYR A 79 -0.19 10.95 -4.14
C TYR A 79 -0.53 9.47 -4.16
N VAL A 80 0.41 8.69 -4.69
CA VAL A 80 0.26 7.26 -4.95
C VAL A 80 1.40 6.51 -4.27
N ILE A 81 1.05 5.53 -3.45
CA ILE A 81 2.01 4.62 -2.81
C ILE A 81 2.36 3.51 -3.80
N LEU A 82 3.64 3.28 -4.05
CA LEU A 82 4.15 2.16 -4.84
C LEU A 82 4.55 1.04 -3.88
N ASP A 83 3.75 -0.01 -3.80
CA ASP A 83 3.95 -1.07 -2.82
C ASP A 83 4.09 -2.45 -3.49
N PRO A 84 5.34 -2.89 -3.78
CA PRO A 84 5.58 -4.22 -4.32
C PRO A 84 5.30 -5.37 -3.34
N GLN A 85 4.95 -5.08 -2.07
CA GLN A 85 4.50 -6.09 -1.10
C GLN A 85 2.97 -6.27 -1.08
N SER A 86 2.23 -5.37 -1.72
CA SER A 86 0.79 -5.50 -1.90
C SER A 86 0.48 -6.25 -3.20
N THR A 87 -0.47 -7.20 -3.14
CA THR A 87 -0.87 -7.97 -4.33
C THR A 87 -1.91 -7.26 -5.19
N ARG A 88 -2.59 -6.25 -4.64
CA ARG A 88 -3.71 -5.54 -5.25
C ARG A 88 -3.55 -4.04 -5.13
N THR A 89 -4.12 -3.32 -6.09
CA THR A 89 -4.28 -1.88 -6.05
C THR A 89 -5.48 -1.51 -5.16
N LEU A 90 -5.25 -0.61 -4.20
CA LEU A 90 -6.21 -0.21 -3.16
C LEU A 90 -6.36 1.31 -3.14
N ALA A 91 -7.54 1.83 -2.82
CA ALA A 91 -7.75 3.26 -2.68
C ALA A 91 -8.69 3.64 -1.53
N LYS A 92 -8.53 4.84 -0.98
CA LYS A 92 -9.42 5.38 0.06
C LYS A 92 -10.80 5.70 -0.50
N SER A 93 -11.83 5.76 0.35
CA SER A 93 -13.20 6.16 -0.01
C SER A 93 -13.26 7.45 -0.81
N ALA A 94 -12.45 8.45 -0.43
CA ALA A 94 -12.38 9.73 -1.14
C ALA A 94 -11.95 9.60 -2.62
N PHE A 95 -11.21 8.56 -2.99
CA PHE A 95 -10.88 8.25 -4.39
C PHE A 95 -12.13 7.90 -5.19
N PHE A 96 -13.01 7.07 -4.64
CA PHE A 96 -14.23 6.64 -5.30
C PHE A 96 -15.24 7.78 -5.41
N ASP A 97 -15.29 8.66 -4.41
CA ASP A 97 -16.12 9.86 -4.43
C ASP A 97 -15.67 10.83 -5.53
N LEU A 98 -14.35 10.95 -5.77
CA LEU A 98 -13.81 11.77 -6.86
C LEU A 98 -14.19 11.28 -8.25
N PHE A 99 -14.44 9.98 -8.43
CA PHE A 99 -14.78 9.35 -9.70
C PHE A 99 -16.24 8.87 -9.78
N ASP A 100 -17.12 9.38 -8.90
CA ASP A 100 -18.57 9.09 -8.88
C ASP A 100 -18.90 7.57 -8.81
N VAL A 101 -18.05 6.80 -8.13
CA VAL A 101 -18.25 5.34 -7.97
C VAL A 101 -19.04 5.06 -6.71
N HIS A 102 -20.31 4.65 -6.86
CA HIS A 102 -21.23 4.50 -5.73
C HIS A 102 -21.83 3.10 -5.52
N LYS A 103 -21.74 2.18 -6.49
CA LYS A 103 -22.67 1.03 -6.56
C LYS A 103 -22.06 -0.38 -6.60
N GLU A 104 -20.74 -0.53 -6.51
CA GLU A 104 -20.09 -1.85 -6.65
C GLU A 104 -19.44 -2.34 -5.35
N ASP A 105 -20.26 -2.59 -4.33
CA ASP A 105 -19.78 -3.26 -3.12
C ASP A 105 -19.37 -4.70 -3.44
N VAL A 106 -18.11 -5.00 -3.20
CA VAL A 106 -17.52 -6.33 -3.34
C VAL A 106 -16.97 -6.77 -1.99
N ASN A 107 -17.19 -8.04 -1.66
CA ASN A 107 -16.56 -8.65 -0.50
C ASN A 107 -15.17 -9.14 -0.90
N PHE A 108 -14.17 -8.74 -0.13
CA PHE A 108 -12.80 -9.21 -0.30
C PHE A 108 -12.13 -9.37 1.06
N LYS A 109 -10.93 -9.92 1.01
CA LYS A 109 -10.17 -10.30 2.19
C LYS A 109 -8.80 -9.66 2.11
N ILE A 110 -8.44 -8.94 3.16
CA ILE A 110 -7.11 -8.34 3.33
C ILE A 110 -6.36 -9.15 4.37
N SER A 111 -5.18 -9.61 3.98
CA SER A 111 -4.22 -10.25 4.87
C SER A 111 -3.03 -9.31 5.04
N THR A 112 -2.73 -8.96 6.29
CA THR A 112 -1.57 -8.16 6.71
C THR A 112 -0.64 -9.03 7.56
N CYS A 113 0.51 -8.49 7.97
CA CYS A 113 1.46 -9.22 8.81
C CYS A 113 0.89 -9.62 10.18
N THR A 114 -0.08 -8.87 10.71
CA THR A 114 -0.62 -9.06 12.06
C THR A 114 -2.04 -9.63 12.06
N ALA A 115 -2.79 -9.43 10.99
CA ALA A 115 -4.21 -9.75 10.96
C ALA A 115 -4.71 -10.13 9.57
N GLN A 116 -5.81 -10.86 9.57
CA GLN A 116 -6.58 -11.20 8.38
C GLN A 116 -8.02 -10.73 8.58
N ARG A 117 -8.52 -9.91 7.68
CA ARG A 117 -9.85 -9.28 7.78
C ARG A 117 -10.64 -9.48 6.50
N SER A 118 -11.87 -9.96 6.63
CA SER A 118 -12.87 -9.86 5.57
C SER A 118 -13.57 -8.51 5.66
N THR A 119 -13.77 -7.85 4.53
CA THR A 119 -14.45 -6.55 4.46
C THR A 119 -15.26 -6.46 3.17
N ALA A 120 -16.22 -5.54 3.16
CA ALA A 120 -16.89 -5.08 1.95
C ALA A 120 -16.38 -3.68 1.63
N GLY A 121 -16.40 -3.32 0.36
CA GLY A 121 -16.08 -1.98 -0.12
C GLY A 121 -16.30 -1.86 -1.61
N ARG A 122 -16.21 -0.65 -2.12
CA ARG A 122 -16.39 -0.33 -3.54
C ARG A 122 -15.27 -0.90 -4.41
N LYS A 123 -15.62 -1.11 -5.67
CA LYS A 123 -14.69 -1.47 -6.74
C LYS A 123 -14.83 -0.49 -7.90
N ALA A 124 -13.71 0.07 -8.34
CA ALA A 124 -13.64 1.00 -9.47
C ALA A 124 -12.85 0.35 -10.61
N ALA A 125 -13.37 0.45 -11.83
CA ALA A 125 -12.72 -0.07 -13.03
C ALA A 125 -12.73 1.00 -14.13
N GLY A 126 -11.93 0.81 -15.18
CA GLY A 126 -11.86 1.75 -16.28
C GLY A 126 -11.17 3.06 -15.91
N LEU A 127 -10.17 3.02 -15.02
CA LEU A 127 -9.35 4.16 -14.66
C LEU A 127 -7.95 4.00 -15.25
N CYS A 128 -7.35 5.11 -15.66
CA CYS A 128 -5.96 5.21 -16.07
C CYS A 128 -5.17 5.99 -15.02
N ILE A 129 -3.89 5.67 -14.91
CA ILE A 129 -2.91 6.46 -14.17
C ILE A 129 -1.75 6.81 -15.10
N GLY A 130 -1.17 8.00 -14.90
CA GLY A 130 -0.03 8.46 -15.68
C GLY A 130 0.87 9.43 -14.92
N SER A 131 2.07 9.61 -15.45
CA SER A 131 3.04 10.59 -14.96
C SER A 131 2.52 12.02 -15.13
N LEU A 132 3.09 12.96 -14.37
CA LEU A 132 2.67 14.37 -14.43
C LEU A 132 2.94 15.01 -15.79
N ASP A 133 4.05 14.66 -16.41
CA ASP A 133 4.50 15.14 -17.73
C ASP A 133 3.76 14.46 -18.89
N GLY A 134 2.94 13.43 -18.61
CA GLY A 134 2.22 12.66 -19.61
C GLY A 134 3.08 11.70 -20.45
N SER A 135 4.36 11.50 -20.09
CA SER A 135 5.26 10.58 -20.77
C SER A 135 4.85 9.11 -20.61
N SER A 136 4.12 8.78 -19.54
CA SER A 136 3.60 7.44 -19.30
C SER A 136 2.12 7.46 -18.95
N ARG A 137 1.43 6.41 -19.38
CA ARG A 137 0.07 6.08 -18.93
C ARG A 137 -0.18 4.58 -18.99
N PHE A 138 -0.98 4.08 -18.07
CA PHE A 138 -1.44 2.69 -18.08
C PHE A 138 -2.83 2.56 -17.45
N LEU A 139 -3.59 1.60 -17.99
CA LEU A 139 -4.89 1.23 -17.45
C LEU A 139 -4.69 0.48 -16.12
N LEU A 140 -5.45 0.87 -15.10
CA LEU A 140 -5.49 0.17 -13.83
C LEU A 140 -6.39 -1.06 -13.92
N LEU A 141 -5.95 -2.15 -13.28
CA LEU A 141 -6.87 -3.21 -12.91
C LEU A 141 -7.87 -2.70 -11.85
N PRO A 142 -9.01 -3.40 -11.63
CA PRO A 142 -10.02 -2.92 -10.71
C PRO A 142 -9.46 -2.60 -9.32
N VAL A 143 -9.65 -1.35 -8.91
CA VAL A 143 -9.21 -0.77 -7.64
C VAL A 143 -10.22 -1.10 -6.56
N LEU A 144 -9.77 -1.57 -5.40
CA LEU A 144 -10.63 -1.92 -4.26
C LEU A 144 -10.55 -0.87 -3.16
N GLU A 145 -11.67 -0.60 -2.51
CA GLU A 145 -11.76 0.38 -1.44
C GLU A 145 -11.11 -0.09 -0.15
N TRP A 146 -10.22 0.72 0.42
CA TRP A 146 -9.55 0.46 1.68
C TRP A 146 -9.06 1.77 2.32
N ASP A 147 -9.71 2.19 3.40
CA ASP A 147 -9.40 3.48 4.04
C ASP A 147 -8.18 3.47 4.96
N GLU A 148 -7.64 2.30 5.32
CA GLU A 148 -6.51 2.20 6.25
C GLU A 148 -5.14 2.41 5.56
N LEU A 149 -5.12 2.96 4.35
CA LEU A 149 -3.89 3.39 3.69
C LEU A 149 -3.19 4.50 4.49
N PRO A 150 -1.84 4.47 4.61
CA PRO A 150 -1.08 5.55 5.24
C PRO A 150 -1.46 6.94 4.69
N ASN A 151 -1.46 7.96 5.54
CA ASN A 151 -1.74 9.35 5.15
C ASN A 151 -0.66 10.33 5.63
N ASP A 152 0.58 9.85 5.72
CA ASP A 152 1.69 10.64 6.25
C ASP A 152 2.53 11.22 5.12
N HIS A 153 2.36 12.52 4.87
CA HIS A 153 3.09 13.26 3.85
C HIS A 153 4.56 13.51 4.20
N SER A 154 4.96 13.33 5.46
CA SER A 154 6.36 13.52 5.88
C SER A 154 7.32 12.54 5.20
N HIS A 155 6.80 11.39 4.76
CA HIS A 155 7.54 10.36 4.02
C HIS A 155 7.64 10.62 2.51
N ILE A 156 7.05 11.71 1.98
CA ILE A 156 7.16 12.05 0.55
C ILE A 156 8.52 12.69 0.29
N ALA A 157 9.21 12.24 -0.76
CA ALA A 157 10.46 12.85 -1.19
C ALA A 157 10.20 14.25 -1.76
N THR A 158 11.07 15.21 -1.43
CA THR A 158 10.99 16.59 -1.92
C THR A 158 12.32 17.02 -2.55
N PRO A 159 12.34 18.07 -3.38
CA PRO A 159 13.58 18.64 -3.93
C PRO A 159 14.64 18.95 -2.88
N GLU A 160 14.19 19.48 -1.73
CA GLU A 160 15.06 19.83 -0.59
C GLU A 160 15.80 18.61 -0.06
N VAL A 161 15.10 17.47 0.04
CA VAL A 161 15.65 16.23 0.58
C VAL A 161 16.73 15.69 -0.33
N ALA A 162 16.46 15.60 -1.63
CA ALA A 162 17.46 15.18 -2.60
C ALA A 162 18.64 16.17 -2.67
N SER A 163 18.39 17.47 -2.56
CA SER A 163 19.43 18.51 -2.56
C SER A 163 20.41 18.38 -1.39
N ASN A 164 19.93 17.88 -0.24
CA ASN A 164 20.72 17.65 0.96
C ASN A 164 21.51 16.33 0.94
N ILE A 165 21.35 15.50 -0.10
CA ILE A 165 22.07 14.24 -0.25
C ILE A 165 23.08 14.37 -1.40
N PRO A 166 24.41 14.34 -1.13
CA PRO A 166 25.44 14.72 -2.10
C PRO A 166 25.32 14.06 -3.48
N HIS A 167 25.10 12.74 -3.53
CA HIS A 167 24.98 12.00 -4.79
C HIS A 167 23.60 12.09 -5.44
N LEU A 168 22.56 12.52 -4.72
CA LEU A 168 21.21 12.71 -5.26
C LEU A 168 20.90 14.17 -5.60
N LYS A 169 21.79 15.11 -5.26
CA LYS A 169 21.58 16.55 -5.48
C LYS A 169 21.20 16.89 -6.93
N HIS A 170 21.79 16.19 -7.89
CA HIS A 170 21.48 16.40 -9.30
C HIS A 170 20.04 16.01 -9.66
N LEU A 171 19.38 15.14 -8.89
CA LEU A 171 17.99 14.72 -9.12
C LEU A 171 16.95 15.68 -8.50
N ALA A 172 17.37 16.67 -7.70
CA ALA A 172 16.43 17.53 -6.97
C ALA A 172 15.42 18.25 -7.88
N HIS A 173 15.81 18.55 -9.12
CA HIS A 173 14.95 19.19 -10.12
C HIS A 173 13.98 18.21 -10.82
N GLU A 174 14.22 16.90 -10.73
CA GLU A 174 13.33 15.86 -11.25
C GLU A 174 12.21 15.52 -10.24
N ILE A 175 12.44 15.79 -8.95
CA ILE A 175 11.43 15.56 -7.91
C ILE A 175 10.45 16.75 -7.90
N PRO A 176 9.14 16.53 -8.00
CA PRO A 176 8.16 17.61 -7.86
C PRO A 176 8.18 18.23 -6.46
N ALA A 177 7.92 19.52 -6.36
CA ALA A 177 7.62 20.15 -5.07
C ALA A 177 6.38 19.49 -4.44
N LEU A 178 6.33 19.48 -3.10
CA LEU A 178 5.17 18.96 -2.38
C LEU A 178 3.92 19.79 -2.75
N ASP A 179 2.87 19.11 -3.21
CA ASP A 179 1.57 19.70 -3.53
C ASP A 179 0.67 19.56 -2.28
N PRO A 180 0.36 20.68 -1.58
CA PRO A 180 -0.40 20.62 -0.33
C PRO A 180 -1.87 20.22 -0.54
N GLU A 181 -2.40 20.34 -1.77
CA GLU A 181 -3.79 20.02 -2.08
C GLU A 181 -3.97 18.54 -2.49
N ALA A 182 -2.90 17.90 -2.98
CA ALA A 182 -2.93 16.52 -3.39
C ALA A 182 -2.97 15.58 -2.18
N LYS A 183 -3.93 14.66 -2.13
CA LYS A 183 -4.07 13.68 -1.03
C LYS A 183 -3.40 12.35 -1.37
N ILE A 184 -2.94 11.60 -0.36
CA ILE A 184 -2.56 10.19 -0.52
C ILE A 184 -3.84 9.34 -0.57
N LEU A 185 -4.22 8.91 -1.77
CA LEU A 185 -5.50 8.24 -2.00
C LEU A 185 -5.38 6.83 -2.58
N LEU A 186 -4.25 6.51 -3.22
CA LEU A 186 -4.08 5.29 -4.00
C LEU A 186 -2.80 4.55 -3.58
N LEU A 187 -2.87 3.23 -3.55
CA LEU A 187 -1.74 2.33 -3.42
C LEU A 187 -1.74 1.38 -4.62
N LEU A 188 -0.62 1.27 -5.31
CA LEU A 188 -0.41 0.35 -6.42
C LEU A 188 0.32 -0.89 -5.93
N GLY A 189 -0.32 -2.05 -6.14
CA GLY A 189 0.26 -3.35 -5.85
C GLY A 189 0.92 -3.99 -7.07
N LEU A 190 1.31 -5.26 -6.93
CA LEU A 190 1.89 -6.10 -7.99
C LEU A 190 0.97 -6.30 -9.21
N ASP A 191 -0.30 -5.93 -9.10
CA ASP A 191 -1.25 -5.87 -10.20
C ASP A 191 -1.08 -4.63 -11.12
N ALA A 192 -0.14 -3.74 -10.79
CA ALA A 192 0.33 -2.62 -11.62
C ALA A 192 1.86 -2.68 -11.88
N PRO A 193 2.40 -3.75 -12.49
CA PRO A 193 3.84 -4.00 -12.56
C PRO A 193 4.63 -2.93 -13.31
N LYS A 194 4.01 -2.27 -14.31
CA LYS A 194 4.65 -1.16 -15.02
C LYS A 194 4.86 0.06 -14.12
N ALA A 195 3.97 0.31 -13.16
CA ALA A 195 4.12 1.42 -12.22
C ALA A 195 5.28 1.16 -11.24
N LEU A 196 5.47 -0.11 -10.87
CA LEU A 196 6.46 -0.55 -9.88
C LEU A 196 7.86 -0.77 -10.50
N ALA A 197 8.00 -0.74 -11.81
CA ALA A 197 9.27 -0.98 -12.47
C ALA A 197 10.24 0.20 -12.25
N HIS A 198 11.47 -0.12 -11.87
CA HIS A 198 12.56 0.86 -11.77
C HIS A 198 13.23 0.99 -13.15
N ILE A 199 13.21 2.19 -13.71
CA ILE A 199 13.82 2.51 -15.01
C ILE A 199 15.30 2.84 -14.83
N GLU A 200 15.60 3.65 -13.82
CA GLU A 200 16.94 4.09 -13.47
C GLU A 200 17.11 4.03 -11.95
N ILE A 201 18.32 3.74 -11.50
CA ILE A 201 18.66 3.70 -10.07
C ILE A 201 19.94 4.50 -9.87
N VAL A 202 19.90 5.46 -8.95
CA VAL A 202 21.06 6.22 -8.50
C VAL A 202 21.42 5.76 -7.09
N GLN A 203 22.58 5.14 -6.98
CA GLN A 203 23.10 4.62 -5.72
C GLN A 203 24.20 5.54 -5.18
N GLY A 204 24.25 5.66 -3.85
CA GLY A 204 25.39 6.25 -3.16
C GLY A 204 26.53 5.24 -3.02
N PRO A 205 27.60 5.61 -2.29
CA PRO A 205 28.54 4.63 -1.74
C PRO A 205 27.82 3.71 -0.73
N ASP A 206 28.55 2.81 -0.06
CA ASP A 206 27.94 1.89 0.91
C ASP A 206 27.29 2.64 2.09
N GLY A 207 25.96 2.51 2.25
CA GLY A 207 25.19 2.99 3.41
C GLY A 207 24.18 4.13 3.15
N PRO A 208 24.51 5.20 2.39
CA PRO A 208 23.57 6.26 2.03
C PRO A 208 22.32 5.80 1.26
N PRO A 209 21.22 6.59 1.30
CA PRO A 209 20.00 6.25 0.56
C PRO A 209 20.22 6.23 -0.94
N PHE A 210 19.41 5.45 -1.65
CA PHE A 210 19.34 5.43 -3.11
C PHE A 210 18.06 6.12 -3.59
N ALA A 211 18.05 6.51 -4.86
CA ALA A 211 16.85 6.92 -5.57
C ALA A 211 16.63 5.99 -6.76
N PHE A 212 15.39 5.86 -7.19
CA PHE A 212 15.07 5.26 -8.48
C PHE A 212 14.01 6.08 -9.20
N LYS A 213 14.00 5.96 -10.51
CA LYS A 213 13.00 6.56 -11.39
C LYS A 213 11.97 5.51 -11.76
N SER A 214 10.69 5.82 -11.54
CA SER A 214 9.59 4.96 -11.98
C SER A 214 9.00 5.44 -13.28
N HIS A 215 8.07 4.69 -13.87
CA HIS A 215 7.28 5.21 -14.98
C HIS A 215 6.40 6.41 -14.59
N LEU A 216 6.06 6.59 -13.32
CA LEU A 216 5.24 7.71 -12.84
C LEU A 216 6.07 8.95 -12.45
N GLY A 217 7.40 8.84 -12.48
CA GLY A 217 8.33 9.77 -11.85
C GLY A 217 9.24 9.02 -10.89
#